data_AF-A0A452GF08-F1
#
_entry.id   AF-A0A452GF08-F1
#
_cell.length_a   1.000
_cell.length_b   1.000
_cell.length_c   1.000
_cell.angle_alpha   90.00
_cell.angle_beta   90.00
_cell.angle_gamma   90.00
#
_symmetry.space_group_name_H-M   'P 1'
#
loop_
_entity.id
_entity.type
_entity.pdbx_description
1 polymer ?
#
loop_
_entity_poly.entity_id
_entity_poly.type
_entity_poly.pdbx_seq_one_letter_code
_entity_poly.pdbx_strand_id
1 'polypeptide(L)'
;MMSENTSVSPTGGITPLQQMLASGTGALFTSLFVTPLDVVKIRLQAQRTPFSKVLSIECVPWSVHQFRWKCFVYCNGLMDHLYVCQNGSSCTAWYKAPTRFTGTLDAFVKITRYEGIRSLWSGLPPTLVMAVPATVIYFTTYDQLQDYLRCRMGRQGAHIPLVAGALARLGAVTVISPLELIRTKMQSRPLSYRELRVCIQSSVAQDGWLSLWRGWGPTVLRDVPFSALYWFNYELVKEWLCRQSRLDKATFMVSFTAGAVSGTVAAVLTLPFDVVKTQRQIELGDMETLRVAASKSSSTWLLLRRIRAESGTRGLFAGFLPRVIKVAPACAIMISTYEFGKSFFQKLNQERQLSSL
;
A
#
# COMPACT_ATOMS: atom_id res chain seq x y z
N MET A 1 -30.73 9.50 -44.94
CA MET A 1 -31.19 9.76 -43.56
C MET A 1 -30.75 8.55 -42.75
N MET A 2 -29.70 8.69 -41.94
CA MET A 2 -29.79 8.83 -40.47
C MET A 2 -30.38 7.56 -39.83
N SER A 3 -29.66 6.81 -39.00
CA SER A 3 -28.67 7.28 -38.01
C SER A 3 -27.42 6.40 -37.91
N GLU A 4 -26.24 6.99 -38.05
CA GLU A 4 -25.04 6.45 -37.40
C GLU A 4 -25.19 6.67 -35.88
N ASN A 5 -25.28 5.58 -35.13
CA ASN A 5 -25.06 5.63 -33.69
C ASN A 5 -23.56 5.86 -33.45
N THR A 6 -23.15 7.13 -33.54
CA THR A 6 -21.87 7.60 -33.00
C THR A 6 -21.93 7.49 -31.48
N SER A 7 -21.63 6.30 -30.98
CA SER A 7 -21.37 6.04 -29.57
C SER A 7 -20.11 6.81 -29.18
N VAL A 8 -20.31 8.07 -28.75
CA VAL A 8 -19.26 8.94 -28.22
C VAL A 8 -18.49 8.15 -27.17
N SER A 9 -17.26 7.76 -27.49
CA SER A 9 -16.45 6.92 -26.62
C SER A 9 -16.08 7.75 -25.38
N PRO A 10 -16.55 7.36 -24.18
CA PRO A 10 -16.47 8.22 -23.01
C PRO A 10 -15.02 8.44 -22.51
N THR A 11 -14.07 7.62 -22.97
CA THR A 11 -12.62 7.74 -22.71
C THR A 11 -11.91 8.84 -23.51
N GLY A 12 -12.61 9.71 -24.23
CA GLY A 12 -12.01 10.81 -24.98
C GLY A 12 -11.00 10.34 -26.04
N GLY A 13 -11.27 9.19 -26.66
CA GLY A 13 -10.40 8.57 -27.67
C GLY A 13 -9.19 7.79 -27.14
N ILE A 14 -9.04 7.58 -25.83
CA ILE A 14 -7.94 6.76 -25.26
C ILE A 14 -8.35 5.28 -25.23
N THR A 15 -7.43 4.39 -25.64
CA THR A 15 -7.61 2.92 -25.53
C THR A 15 -7.31 2.38 -24.12
N PRO A 16 -7.89 1.24 -23.70
CA PRO A 16 -7.56 0.63 -22.41
C PRO A 16 -6.06 0.37 -22.23
N LEU A 17 -5.34 -0.07 -23.27
CA LEU A 17 -3.89 -0.27 -23.22
C LEU A 17 -3.12 1.03 -22.92
N GLN A 18 -3.54 2.16 -23.49
CA GLN A 18 -2.94 3.47 -23.17
C GLN A 18 -3.25 3.90 -21.72
N GLN A 19 -4.44 3.60 -21.19
CA GLN A 19 -4.76 3.78 -19.76
C GLN A 19 -3.90 2.87 -18.85
N MET A 20 -3.63 1.63 -19.26
CA MET A 20 -2.74 0.71 -18.55
C MET A 20 -1.30 1.25 -18.52
N LEU A 21 -0.79 1.76 -19.65
CA LEU A 21 0.55 2.36 -19.71
C LEU A 21 0.65 3.63 -18.84
N ALA A 22 -0.33 4.54 -18.91
CA ALA A 22 -0.37 5.76 -18.10
C ALA A 22 -0.46 5.48 -16.58
N SER A 23 -1.21 4.45 -16.18
CA SER A 23 -1.30 4.06 -14.76
C SER A 23 -0.06 3.31 -14.29
N GLY A 24 0.57 2.51 -15.16
CA GLY A 24 1.84 1.85 -14.89
C GLY A 24 3.00 2.84 -14.68
N THR A 25 3.12 3.88 -15.51
CA THR A 25 4.12 4.94 -15.30
C THR A 25 3.86 5.72 -14.02
N GLY A 26 2.60 6.08 -13.71
CA GLY A 26 2.22 6.70 -12.44
C GLY A 26 2.65 5.88 -11.22
N ALA A 27 2.47 4.55 -11.27
CA ALA A 27 2.90 3.64 -10.22
C ALA A 27 4.42 3.50 -10.10
N LEU A 28 5.15 3.49 -11.22
CA LEU A 28 6.62 3.49 -11.25
C LEU A 28 7.19 4.74 -10.60
N PHE A 29 6.74 5.94 -11.02
CA PHE A 29 7.17 7.21 -10.43
C PHE A 29 6.82 7.30 -8.94
N THR A 30 5.58 6.98 -8.57
CA THR A 30 5.15 7.00 -7.16
C THR A 30 6.00 6.07 -6.30
N SER A 31 6.28 4.86 -6.79
CA SER A 31 7.13 3.90 -6.07
C SER A 31 8.57 4.41 -5.95
N LEU A 32 9.14 5.02 -7.00
CA LEU A 32 10.50 5.56 -6.98
C LEU A 32 10.66 6.66 -5.90
N PHE A 33 9.68 7.56 -5.77
CA PHE A 33 9.70 8.64 -4.77
C PHE A 33 9.36 8.18 -3.35
N VAL A 34 8.45 7.21 -3.18
CA VAL A 34 7.97 6.78 -1.85
C VAL A 34 8.87 5.70 -1.23
N THR A 35 9.56 4.86 -2.02
CA THR A 35 10.37 3.76 -1.48
C THR A 35 11.45 4.20 -0.47
N PRO A 36 12.20 5.30 -0.68
CA PRO A 36 13.16 5.79 0.33
C PRO A 36 12.53 6.11 1.69
N LEU A 37 11.35 6.72 1.69
CA LEU A 37 10.60 7.05 2.91
C LEU A 37 10.09 5.79 3.61
N ASP A 38 9.64 4.80 2.84
CA ASP A 38 9.22 3.51 3.38
C ASP A 38 10.38 2.69 3.95
N VAL A 39 11.55 2.67 3.30
CA VAL A 39 12.76 2.02 3.84
C VAL A 39 13.18 2.67 5.15
N VAL A 40 13.26 4.01 5.21
CA VAL A 40 13.59 4.74 6.45
C VAL A 40 12.56 4.45 7.55
N LYS A 41 11.27 4.46 7.23
CA LYS A 41 10.20 4.14 8.19
C LYS A 41 10.35 2.72 8.74
N ILE A 42 10.55 1.72 7.89
CA ILE A 42 10.64 0.32 8.31
C ILE A 42 11.90 0.11 9.16
N ARG A 43 13.05 0.68 8.76
CA ARG A 43 14.30 0.69 9.55
C ARG A 43 14.11 1.34 10.94
N LEU A 44 13.37 2.45 11.04
CA LEU A 44 13.07 3.13 12.31
C LEU A 44 12.05 2.33 13.17
N GLN A 45 11.10 1.64 12.55
CA GLN A 45 10.14 0.78 13.25
C GLN A 45 10.78 -0.52 13.77
N ALA A 46 11.70 -1.10 13.00
CA ALA A 46 12.44 -2.31 13.38
C ALA A 46 13.27 -2.13 14.67
N GLN A 47 13.71 -0.91 15.00
CA GLN A 47 14.41 -0.63 16.26
C GLN A 47 13.50 -0.64 17.50
N ARG A 48 12.18 -0.52 17.32
CA ARG A 48 11.19 -0.46 18.43
C ARG A 48 10.62 -1.82 18.82
N THR A 49 10.90 -2.89 18.07
CA THR A 49 10.45 -4.24 18.44
C THR A 49 11.18 -4.72 19.70
N PRO A 50 10.53 -5.46 20.61
CA PRO A 50 11.09 -5.77 21.94
C PRO A 50 12.39 -6.59 21.89
N PHE A 51 12.68 -7.27 20.76
CA PHE A 51 13.92 -8.03 20.56
C PHE A 51 15.18 -7.16 20.57
N SER A 52 15.10 -5.86 20.22
CA SER A 52 16.24 -4.95 20.30
C SER A 52 16.66 -4.64 21.74
N LYS A 53 15.73 -4.72 22.71
CA LYS A 53 16.02 -4.55 24.14
C LYS A 53 16.62 -5.78 24.79
N VAL A 54 16.29 -6.98 24.31
CA VAL A 54 16.90 -8.23 24.80
C VAL A 54 18.41 -8.25 24.50
N LEU A 55 18.83 -7.64 23.38
CA LEU A 55 20.23 -7.45 23.01
C LEU A 55 20.98 -6.41 23.86
N SER A 56 20.27 -5.70 24.75
CA SER A 56 20.85 -4.80 25.76
C SER A 56 20.75 -5.33 27.19
N ILE A 57 20.30 -6.59 27.38
CA ILE A 57 20.46 -7.28 28.66
C ILE A 57 21.89 -7.81 28.68
N GLU A 58 22.67 -7.34 29.65
CA GLU A 58 24.05 -7.77 29.86
C GLU A 58 24.15 -9.29 30.03
N CYS A 59 25.27 -9.88 29.60
CA CYS A 59 25.56 -11.28 29.80
C CYS A 59 25.78 -11.57 31.30
N VAL A 60 24.71 -11.77 32.06
CA VAL A 60 24.79 -12.28 33.43
C VAL A 60 25.27 -13.74 33.35
N PRO A 61 26.37 -14.13 34.00
CA PRO A 61 26.82 -15.51 34.03
C PRO A 61 25.87 -16.33 34.90
N TRP A 62 25.14 -17.28 34.29
CA TRP A 62 24.23 -18.18 35.01
C TRP A 62 24.82 -19.57 35.14
N SER A 63 24.89 -20.05 36.39
CA SER A 63 25.10 -21.45 36.70
C SER A 63 23.86 -22.28 36.34
N VAL A 64 24.11 -23.40 35.65
CA VAL A 64 23.31 -24.64 35.69
C VAL A 64 21.79 -24.49 35.45
N HIS A 65 21.36 -24.41 34.18
CA HIS A 65 20.35 -25.34 33.66
C HIS A 65 20.29 -25.41 32.12
N GLN A 66 19.78 -26.55 31.63
CA GLN A 66 20.01 -27.12 30.31
C GLN A 66 18.92 -26.73 29.29
N PHE A 67 19.14 -25.74 28.42
CA PHE A 67 18.22 -25.46 27.31
C PHE A 67 18.89 -25.16 25.95
N ARG A 68 18.19 -25.58 24.89
CA ARG A 68 18.63 -25.65 23.48
C ARG A 68 19.10 -24.32 22.89
N TRP A 69 20.29 -24.35 22.26
CA TRP A 69 20.81 -23.32 21.36
C TRP A 69 19.81 -22.94 20.24
N LYS A 70 19.46 -21.66 20.13
CA LYS A 70 18.76 -21.05 18.97
C LYS A 70 19.14 -19.58 18.81
N CYS A 71 19.79 -19.21 17.71
CA CYS A 71 20.13 -17.82 17.37
C CYS A 71 19.52 -17.43 16.01
N PHE A 72 18.70 -16.37 15.96
CA PHE A 72 18.05 -15.82 14.75
C PHE A 72 17.61 -14.36 14.98
N VAL A 73 17.90 -13.42 14.04
CA VAL A 73 17.35 -12.03 13.98
C VAL A 73 17.41 -11.46 12.53
N TYR A 74 16.34 -11.56 11.72
CA TYR A 74 16.35 -11.15 10.29
C TYR A 74 15.61 -9.78 10.06
N CYS A 75 16.23 -8.72 9.46
CA CYS A 75 15.81 -7.28 9.65
C CYS A 75 15.90 -6.17 8.51
N ASN A 76 15.84 -6.40 7.17
CA ASN A 76 15.96 -5.32 6.14
C ASN A 76 14.84 -4.31 6.39
N GLY A 77 14.93 -3.15 5.73
CA GLY A 77 13.74 -2.39 5.29
C GLY A 77 12.65 -3.22 4.56
N LEU A 78 12.88 -4.53 4.35
CA LEU A 78 11.89 -5.58 4.11
C LEU A 78 12.16 -6.97 4.80
N MET A 79 13.41 -7.36 5.20
CA MET A 79 14.01 -8.75 5.31
C MET A 79 15.62 -8.86 5.23
N ASP A 80 16.50 -8.88 6.30
CA ASP A 80 18.05 -8.81 6.33
C ASP A 80 18.64 -10.06 7.03
N HIS A 81 19.84 -10.58 6.70
CA HIS A 81 20.41 -11.81 7.31
C HIS A 81 20.85 -11.82 8.79
N LEU A 82 20.44 -12.87 9.56
CA LEU A 82 21.25 -13.49 10.63
C LEU A 82 21.60 -14.94 10.31
N TYR A 83 22.79 -15.33 10.73
CA TYR A 83 23.38 -16.66 10.61
C TYR A 83 23.45 -17.37 11.97
N VAL A 84 23.69 -18.68 11.90
CA VAL A 84 23.76 -19.60 13.05
C VAL A 84 25.22 -19.80 13.46
N CYS A 85 25.50 -19.92 14.77
CA CYS A 85 26.82 -20.30 15.27
C CYS A 85 27.20 -21.71 14.81
N GLN A 86 28.36 -21.87 14.17
CA GLN A 86 28.95 -23.18 13.90
C GLN A 86 30.17 -23.39 14.81
N ASN A 87 30.03 -24.34 15.73
CA ASN A 87 31.08 -24.97 16.54
C ASN A 87 32.00 -24.06 17.40
N GLY A 88 31.51 -23.72 18.61
CA GLY A 88 32.31 -23.84 19.84
C GLY A 88 33.42 -22.84 20.18
N SER A 89 34.06 -22.14 19.24
CA SER A 89 35.26 -21.32 19.56
C SER A 89 35.38 -19.96 18.88
N SER A 90 34.48 -19.59 17.95
CA SER A 90 34.48 -18.23 17.38
C SER A 90 33.08 -17.74 17.00
N CYS A 91 32.66 -16.64 17.63
CA CYS A 91 31.51 -15.86 17.19
C CYS A 91 31.98 -14.78 16.20
N THR A 92 32.05 -15.12 14.91
CA THR A 92 32.30 -14.13 13.87
C THR A 92 31.07 -13.23 13.69
N ALA A 93 31.15 -12.01 14.21
CA ALA A 93 30.11 -11.00 14.06
C ALA A 93 30.01 -10.52 12.60
N TRP A 94 29.26 -11.25 11.77
CA TRP A 94 29.05 -10.90 10.35
C TRP A 94 28.18 -9.65 10.14
N TYR A 95 27.49 -9.19 11.19
CA TYR A 95 26.58 -8.05 11.16
C TYR A 95 27.06 -6.96 12.14
N LYS A 96 27.47 -5.80 11.63
CA LYS A 96 27.70 -4.60 12.46
C LYS A 96 26.36 -4.14 13.02
N ALA A 97 26.30 -3.88 14.32
CA ALA A 97 25.07 -3.48 15.01
C ALA A 97 24.35 -2.32 14.30
N PRO A 98 23.00 -2.34 14.22
CA PRO A 98 22.26 -1.32 13.49
C PRO A 98 22.45 0.03 14.19
N THR A 99 22.94 1.03 13.47
CA THR A 99 23.15 2.37 14.04
C THR A 99 21.84 2.90 14.60
N ARG A 100 21.78 3.12 15.92
CA ARG A 100 20.58 3.60 16.60
C ARG A 100 20.11 4.91 15.95
N PHE A 101 18.86 4.94 15.49
CA PHE A 101 18.27 6.09 14.83
C PHE A 101 17.53 6.95 15.87
N THR A 102 17.87 8.23 15.95
CA THR A 102 17.19 9.19 16.83
C THR A 102 15.92 9.76 16.18
N GLY A 103 15.87 9.79 14.84
CA GLY A 103 14.72 10.25 14.06
C GLY A 103 14.86 9.96 12.57
N THR A 104 13.86 10.38 11.78
CA THR A 104 13.76 10.11 10.34
C THR A 104 14.94 10.68 9.54
N LEU A 105 15.38 11.91 9.83
CA LEU A 105 16.51 12.55 9.15
C LEU A 105 17.84 11.86 9.49
N ASP A 106 18.04 11.55 10.78
CA ASP A 106 19.22 10.81 11.27
C ASP A 106 19.29 9.41 10.63
N ALA A 107 18.16 8.70 10.51
CA ALA A 107 18.07 7.45 9.78
C ALA A 107 18.42 7.58 8.29
N PHE A 108 17.87 8.59 7.60
CA PHE A 108 18.16 8.83 6.19
C PHE A 108 19.67 9.10 5.96
N VAL A 109 20.29 9.97 6.76
CA VAL A 109 21.73 10.27 6.70
C VAL A 109 22.60 9.05 7.04
N LYS A 110 22.25 8.28 8.08
CA LYS A 110 23.00 7.07 8.44
C LYS A 110 22.90 5.97 7.37
N ILE A 111 21.70 5.68 6.85
CA ILE A 111 21.52 4.67 5.80
C ILE A 111 22.31 5.07 4.55
N THR A 112 22.18 6.32 4.09
CA THR A 112 22.92 6.80 2.90
C THR A 112 24.44 6.79 3.09
N ARG A 113 24.95 7.09 4.29
CA ARG A 113 26.39 7.12 4.61
C ARG A 113 27.01 5.73 4.84
N TYR A 114 26.28 4.79 5.45
CA TYR A 114 26.81 3.48 5.85
C TYR A 114 26.40 2.32 4.94
N GLU A 115 25.18 2.33 4.40
CA GLU A 115 24.68 1.30 3.45
C GLU A 115 24.78 1.75 1.98
N GLY A 116 24.99 3.06 1.75
CA GLY A 116 25.06 3.66 0.43
C GLY A 116 23.69 4.04 -0.16
N ILE A 117 23.70 5.00 -1.09
CA ILE A 117 22.49 5.61 -1.65
C ILE A 117 21.50 4.59 -2.26
N ARG A 118 22.01 3.50 -2.86
CA ARG A 118 21.18 2.44 -3.46
C ARG A 118 20.36 1.64 -2.44
N SER A 119 20.75 1.59 -1.16
CA SER A 119 20.00 0.84 -0.13
C SER A 119 18.57 1.39 0.06
N LEU A 120 18.36 2.69 -0.15
CA LEU A 120 17.04 3.33 -0.11
C LEU A 120 16.02 2.77 -1.12
N TRP A 121 16.47 2.05 -2.16
CA TRP A 121 15.61 1.39 -3.15
C TRP A 121 15.72 -0.14 -3.14
N SER A 122 16.35 -0.74 -2.11
CA SER A 122 16.44 -2.20 -1.93
C SER A 122 15.08 -2.91 -1.95
N GLY A 123 14.02 -2.24 -1.45
CA GLY A 123 12.64 -2.73 -1.48
C GLY A 123 11.86 -2.45 -2.77
N LEU A 124 12.45 -1.77 -3.77
CA LEU A 124 11.73 -1.32 -4.97
C LEU A 124 11.26 -2.50 -5.87
N PRO A 125 12.10 -3.50 -6.25
CA PRO A 125 11.66 -4.57 -7.15
C PRO A 125 10.42 -5.37 -6.67
N PRO A 126 10.37 -5.92 -5.44
CA PRO A 126 9.18 -6.63 -4.96
C PRO A 126 8.00 -5.68 -4.70
N THR A 127 8.24 -4.37 -4.58
CA THR A 127 7.17 -3.37 -4.52
C THR A 127 6.55 -3.14 -5.88
N LEU A 128 7.35 -3.00 -6.95
CA LEU A 128 6.87 -2.78 -8.32
C LEU A 128 6.08 -3.97 -8.88
N VAL A 129 6.55 -5.20 -8.64
CA VAL A 129 5.85 -6.44 -9.06
C VAL A 129 4.41 -6.51 -8.53
N MET A 130 4.15 -5.90 -7.37
CA MET A 130 2.81 -5.79 -6.78
C MET A 130 2.08 -4.51 -7.18
N ALA A 131 2.77 -3.37 -7.09
CA ALA A 131 2.16 -2.05 -7.24
C ALA A 131 1.65 -1.84 -8.66
N VAL A 132 2.44 -2.17 -9.68
CA VAL A 132 2.10 -1.89 -11.08
C VAL A 132 0.84 -2.67 -11.53
N PRO A 133 0.70 -4.00 -11.33
CA PRO A 133 -0.55 -4.69 -11.66
C PRO A 133 -1.75 -4.15 -10.87
N ALA A 134 -1.57 -3.87 -9.58
CA ALA A 134 -2.65 -3.39 -8.72
C ALA A 134 -3.18 -2.01 -9.15
N THR A 135 -2.29 -1.06 -9.46
CA THR A 135 -2.69 0.25 -9.97
C THR A 135 -3.27 0.15 -11.37
N VAL A 136 -2.70 -0.69 -12.25
CA VAL A 136 -3.19 -0.85 -13.63
C VAL A 136 -4.63 -1.36 -13.63
N ILE A 137 -4.93 -2.43 -12.88
CA ILE A 137 -6.29 -2.95 -12.74
C ILE A 137 -7.20 -1.90 -12.11
N TYR A 138 -6.78 -1.26 -11.02
CA TYR A 138 -7.60 -0.29 -10.30
C TYR A 138 -7.98 0.95 -11.13
N PHE A 139 -7.01 1.60 -11.77
CA PHE A 139 -7.26 2.83 -12.54
C PHE A 139 -8.03 2.55 -13.84
N THR A 140 -7.70 1.47 -14.55
CA THR A 140 -8.46 1.11 -15.76
C THR A 140 -9.89 0.69 -15.44
N THR A 141 -10.11 -0.14 -14.41
CA THR A 141 -11.46 -0.52 -13.96
C THR A 141 -12.25 0.71 -13.48
N TYR A 142 -11.59 1.68 -12.82
CA TYR A 142 -12.24 2.92 -12.41
C TYR A 142 -12.70 3.76 -13.59
N ASP A 143 -11.82 4.11 -14.55
CA ASP A 143 -12.20 4.93 -15.71
C ASP A 143 -13.35 4.24 -16.49
N GLN A 144 -13.22 2.95 -16.80
CA GLN A 144 -14.22 2.18 -17.56
C GLN A 144 -15.57 2.08 -16.82
N LEU A 145 -15.56 1.86 -15.50
CA LEU A 145 -16.79 1.78 -14.71
C LEU A 145 -17.43 3.15 -14.47
N GLN A 146 -16.62 4.19 -14.27
CA GLN A 146 -17.09 5.56 -14.17
C GLN A 146 -17.80 5.99 -15.45
N ASP A 147 -17.22 5.66 -16.60
CA ASP A 147 -17.78 5.94 -17.91
C ASP A 147 -19.09 5.19 -18.16
N TYR A 148 -19.12 3.88 -17.88
CA TYR A 148 -20.36 3.08 -17.93
C TYR A 148 -21.48 3.67 -17.05
N LEU A 149 -21.15 4.08 -15.81
CA LEU A 149 -22.10 4.68 -14.89
C LEU A 149 -22.56 6.08 -15.33
N ARG A 150 -21.68 6.91 -15.92
CA ARG A 150 -22.03 8.21 -16.53
C ARG A 150 -22.99 8.05 -17.70
N CYS A 151 -22.76 7.07 -18.56
CA CYS A 151 -23.67 6.75 -19.67
C CYS A 151 -25.04 6.26 -19.18
N ARG A 152 -25.09 5.44 -18.12
CA ARG A 152 -26.33 4.83 -17.64
C ARG A 152 -27.18 5.73 -16.73
N MET A 153 -26.56 6.51 -15.84
CA MET A 153 -27.27 7.28 -14.80
C MET A 153 -27.36 8.79 -15.07
N GLY A 154 -26.86 9.25 -16.21
CA GLY A 154 -26.82 10.67 -16.58
C GLY A 154 -25.64 11.42 -15.95
N ARG A 155 -25.27 12.54 -16.58
CA ARG A 155 -23.98 13.21 -16.38
C ARG A 155 -23.84 14.04 -15.09
N GLN A 156 -24.82 13.98 -14.18
CA GLN A 156 -24.96 14.89 -13.02
C GLN A 156 -24.81 14.20 -11.65
N GLY A 157 -24.61 12.88 -11.59
CA GLY A 157 -24.51 12.17 -10.32
C GLY A 157 -23.17 12.40 -9.60
N ALA A 158 -23.13 13.29 -8.60
CA ALA A 158 -21.96 13.50 -7.73
C ALA A 158 -21.48 12.21 -7.03
N HIS A 159 -22.35 11.21 -6.88
CA HIS A 159 -22.03 9.91 -6.30
C HIS A 159 -21.40 8.92 -7.30
N ILE A 160 -21.37 9.20 -8.60
CA ILE A 160 -20.81 8.30 -9.63
C ILE A 160 -19.32 7.98 -9.36
N PRO A 161 -18.43 8.96 -9.09
CA PRO A 161 -17.02 8.68 -8.77
C PRO A 161 -16.83 7.86 -7.49
N LEU A 162 -17.72 8.05 -6.51
CA LEU A 162 -17.71 7.32 -5.24
C LEU A 162 -18.02 5.82 -5.48
N VAL A 163 -19.10 5.52 -6.21
CA VAL A 163 -19.51 4.16 -6.52
C VAL A 163 -18.53 3.47 -7.47
N ALA A 164 -18.07 4.16 -8.52
CA ALA A 164 -17.04 3.66 -9.43
C ALA A 164 -15.74 3.34 -8.68
N GLY A 165 -15.28 4.26 -7.82
CA GLY A 165 -14.08 4.08 -7.00
C GLY A 165 -14.20 2.91 -6.01
N ALA A 166 -15.35 2.74 -5.37
CA ALA A 166 -15.61 1.65 -4.44
C ALA A 166 -15.56 0.28 -5.15
N LEU A 167 -16.30 0.13 -6.25
CA LEU A 167 -16.40 -1.12 -7.01
C LEU A 167 -15.09 -1.47 -7.73
N ALA A 168 -14.43 -0.50 -8.36
CA ALA A 168 -13.12 -0.71 -8.99
C ALA A 168 -12.05 -1.13 -7.97
N ARG A 169 -12.07 -0.57 -6.75
CA ARG A 169 -11.16 -1.01 -5.69
C ARG A 169 -11.49 -2.40 -5.18
N LEU A 170 -12.78 -2.73 -5.03
CA LEU A 170 -13.21 -4.07 -4.62
C LEU A 170 -12.70 -5.13 -5.61
N GLY A 171 -12.89 -4.91 -6.91
CA GLY A 171 -12.40 -5.80 -7.98
C GLY A 171 -10.87 -5.86 -8.07
N ALA A 172 -10.16 -4.74 -7.91
CA ALA A 172 -8.70 -4.75 -7.86
C ALA A 172 -8.16 -5.54 -6.66
N VAL A 173 -8.76 -5.35 -5.47
CA VAL A 173 -8.35 -6.06 -4.25
C VAL A 173 -8.64 -7.57 -4.34
N THR A 174 -9.77 -8.01 -4.91
CA THR A 174 -10.04 -9.45 -5.06
C THR A 174 -9.03 -10.13 -5.98
N VAL A 175 -8.64 -9.51 -7.09
CA VAL A 175 -7.65 -10.06 -8.04
C VAL A 175 -6.23 -10.07 -7.45
N ILE A 176 -5.85 -9.04 -6.69
CA ILE A 176 -4.50 -8.85 -6.16
C ILE A 176 -4.26 -9.56 -4.81
N SER A 177 -5.31 -9.91 -4.07
CA SER A 177 -5.21 -10.55 -2.73
C SER A 177 -4.28 -11.79 -2.67
N PRO A 178 -4.32 -12.74 -3.62
CA PRO A 178 -3.40 -13.89 -3.60
C PRO A 178 -1.93 -13.49 -3.71
N LEU A 179 -1.62 -12.47 -4.52
CA LEU A 179 -0.27 -11.94 -4.68
C LEU A 179 0.18 -11.17 -3.43
N GLU A 180 -0.73 -10.44 -2.78
CA GLU A 180 -0.47 -9.82 -1.46
C GLU A 180 -0.19 -10.87 -0.38
N LEU A 181 -0.92 -11.99 -0.36
CA LEU A 181 -0.66 -13.09 0.57
C LEU A 181 0.72 -13.72 0.33
N ILE A 182 1.12 -13.89 -0.93
CA ILE A 182 2.45 -14.38 -1.30
C ILE A 182 3.54 -13.42 -0.81
N ARG A 183 3.41 -12.13 -1.12
CA ARG A 183 4.36 -11.10 -0.68
C ARG A 183 4.45 -11.04 0.84
N THR A 184 3.33 -11.04 1.55
CA THR A 184 3.31 -10.95 3.01
C THR A 184 3.91 -12.19 3.67
N LYS A 185 3.69 -13.40 3.14
CA LYS A 185 4.40 -14.62 3.59
C LYS A 185 5.92 -14.53 3.35
N MET A 186 6.36 -14.02 2.19
CA MET A 186 7.80 -13.81 1.92
C MET A 186 8.43 -12.71 2.78
N GLN A 187 7.64 -11.73 3.24
CA GLN A 187 8.10 -10.67 4.15
C GLN A 187 8.11 -11.12 5.62
N SER A 188 7.24 -12.05 6.02
CA SER A 188 7.16 -12.54 7.40
C SER A 188 8.16 -13.64 7.73
N ARG A 189 8.58 -14.44 6.74
CA ARG A 189 9.52 -15.55 6.93
C ARG A 189 10.45 -15.70 5.73
N PRO A 190 11.77 -15.91 5.95
CA PRO A 190 12.66 -16.35 4.88
C PRO A 190 12.21 -17.73 4.39
N LEU A 191 11.64 -17.75 3.19
CA LEU A 191 11.21 -18.93 2.46
C LEU A 191 11.86 -18.91 1.08
N SER A 192 12.56 -19.99 0.73
CA SER A 192 12.93 -20.25 -0.66
C SER A 192 11.67 -20.38 -1.51
N TYR A 193 11.74 -20.03 -2.80
CA TYR A 193 10.61 -20.17 -3.73
C TYR A 193 10.02 -21.59 -3.75
N ARG A 194 10.84 -22.62 -3.49
CA ARG A 194 10.38 -24.02 -3.33
C ARG A 194 9.55 -24.21 -2.06
N GLU A 195 10.02 -23.71 -0.93
CA GLU A 195 9.31 -23.80 0.37
C GLU A 195 8.02 -22.99 0.37
N LEU A 196 8.03 -21.82 -0.26
CA LEU A 196 6.85 -20.99 -0.50
C LEU A 196 5.80 -21.75 -1.33
N ARG A 197 6.21 -22.39 -2.44
CA ARG A 197 5.31 -23.20 -3.27
C ARG A 197 4.70 -24.35 -2.48
N VAL A 198 5.51 -25.08 -1.70
CA VAL A 198 5.03 -26.17 -0.81
C VAL A 198 4.08 -25.63 0.26
N CYS A 199 4.38 -24.47 0.86
CA CYS A 199 3.49 -23.83 1.85
C CYS A 199 2.15 -23.44 1.24
N ILE A 200 2.12 -22.89 0.02
CA ILE A 200 0.90 -22.54 -0.70
C ILE A 200 0.10 -23.79 -1.08
N GLN A 201 0.76 -24.80 -1.66
CA GLN A 201 0.12 -26.08 -2.02
C GLN A 201 -0.49 -26.77 -0.80
N SER A 202 0.23 -26.80 0.33
CA SER A 202 -0.27 -27.32 1.61
C SER A 202 -1.46 -26.49 2.13
N SER A 203 -1.39 -25.16 2.06
CA SER A 203 -2.51 -24.28 2.45
C SER A 203 -3.77 -24.56 1.62
N VAL A 204 -3.62 -24.72 0.30
CA VAL A 204 -4.75 -25.00 -0.62
C VAL A 204 -5.28 -26.43 -0.44
N ALA A 205 -4.42 -27.39 -0.07
CA ALA A 205 -4.85 -28.77 0.23
C ALA A 205 -5.60 -28.89 1.56
N GLN A 206 -5.29 -28.05 2.55
CA GLN A 206 -5.91 -28.07 3.89
C GLN A 206 -7.16 -27.18 3.99
N ASP A 207 -7.05 -25.90 3.60
CA ASP A 207 -8.10 -24.88 3.74
C ASP A 207 -8.86 -24.61 2.42
N GLY A 208 -8.51 -25.31 1.33
CA GLY A 208 -9.07 -25.09 0.00
C GLY A 208 -8.56 -23.81 -0.68
N TRP A 209 -9.02 -23.54 -1.90
CA TRP A 209 -8.58 -22.37 -2.70
C TRP A 209 -8.85 -21.02 -2.02
N LEU A 210 -9.88 -20.94 -1.16
CA LEU A 210 -10.22 -19.72 -0.40
C LEU A 210 -9.10 -19.31 0.57
N SER A 211 -8.16 -20.21 0.91
CA SER A 211 -6.97 -19.89 1.71
C SER A 211 -6.13 -18.76 1.11
N LEU A 212 -6.17 -18.57 -0.22
CA LEU A 212 -5.44 -17.52 -0.93
C LEU A 212 -6.00 -16.10 -0.67
N TRP A 213 -7.25 -16.01 -0.22
CA TRP A 213 -7.91 -14.74 0.16
C TRP A 213 -7.91 -14.50 1.68
N ARG A 214 -7.11 -15.25 2.45
CA ARG A 214 -6.93 -15.05 3.89
C ARG A 214 -6.32 -13.68 4.16
N GLY A 215 -7.14 -12.74 4.66
CA GLY A 215 -6.78 -11.32 4.84
C GLY A 215 -7.53 -10.34 3.92
N TRP A 216 -8.31 -10.83 2.94
CA TRP A 216 -9.10 -10.02 2.02
C TRP A 216 -10.04 -9.02 2.73
N GLY A 217 -10.83 -9.49 3.71
CA GLY A 217 -11.79 -8.65 4.43
C GLY A 217 -11.17 -7.42 5.10
N PRO A 218 -10.11 -7.57 5.92
CA PRO A 218 -9.34 -6.44 6.44
C PRO A 218 -8.70 -5.53 5.39
N THR A 219 -8.39 -6.01 4.17
CA THR A 219 -7.91 -5.15 3.07
C THR A 219 -9.07 -4.38 2.43
N VAL A 220 -10.19 -5.02 2.10
CA VAL A 220 -11.40 -4.36 1.60
C VAL A 220 -11.91 -3.28 2.56
N LEU A 221 -11.98 -3.56 3.86
CA LEU A 221 -12.46 -2.62 4.89
C LEU A 221 -11.62 -1.33 4.97
N ARG A 222 -10.34 -1.38 4.61
CA ARG A 222 -9.45 -0.22 4.56
C ARG A 222 -9.51 0.48 3.21
N ASP A 223 -9.34 -0.30 2.15
CA ASP A 223 -9.09 0.21 0.80
C ASP A 223 -10.35 0.75 0.11
N VAL A 224 -11.50 0.09 0.27
CA VAL A 224 -12.74 0.49 -0.41
C VAL A 224 -13.27 1.83 0.12
N PRO A 225 -13.40 2.07 1.45
CA PRO A 225 -13.81 3.39 1.95
C PRO A 225 -12.81 4.49 1.57
N PHE A 226 -11.50 4.20 1.59
CA PHE A 226 -10.47 5.15 1.18
C PHE A 226 -10.62 5.52 -0.30
N SER A 227 -10.77 4.52 -1.17
CA SER A 227 -10.96 4.71 -2.63
C SER A 227 -12.22 5.51 -2.96
N ALA A 228 -13.35 5.16 -2.33
CA ALA A 228 -14.64 5.81 -2.55
C ALA A 228 -14.58 7.30 -2.19
N LEU A 229 -14.02 7.63 -1.02
CA LEU A 229 -13.83 9.01 -0.58
C LEU A 229 -12.76 9.74 -1.40
N TYR A 230 -11.68 9.06 -1.80
CA TYR A 230 -10.61 9.64 -2.60
C TYR A 230 -11.14 10.14 -3.95
N TRP A 231 -11.82 9.29 -4.72
CA TRP A 231 -12.33 9.67 -6.04
C TRP A 231 -13.46 10.70 -5.97
N PHE A 232 -14.34 10.60 -4.97
CA PHE A 232 -15.37 11.61 -4.71
C PHE A 232 -14.77 13.00 -4.48
N ASN A 233 -13.83 13.11 -3.52
CA ASN A 233 -13.16 14.39 -3.24
C ASN A 233 -12.26 14.84 -4.40
N TYR A 234 -11.64 13.91 -5.13
CA TYR A 234 -10.79 14.25 -6.28
C TYR A 234 -11.58 14.94 -7.39
N GLU A 235 -12.73 14.37 -7.81
CA GLU A 235 -13.53 14.99 -8.87
C GLU A 235 -14.07 16.37 -8.43
N LEU A 236 -14.53 16.52 -7.18
CA LEU A 236 -14.99 17.80 -6.63
C LEU A 236 -13.89 18.87 -6.61
N VAL A 237 -12.71 18.54 -6.08
CA VAL A 237 -11.59 19.48 -5.97
C VAL A 237 -11.01 19.80 -7.35
N LYS A 238 -10.96 18.83 -8.26
CA LYS A 238 -10.56 19.02 -9.66
C LYS A 238 -11.51 19.95 -10.40
N GLU A 239 -12.83 19.76 -10.28
CA GLU A 239 -13.82 20.65 -10.90
C GLU A 239 -13.69 22.08 -10.35
N TRP A 240 -13.60 22.23 -9.02
CA TRP A 240 -13.44 23.53 -8.37
C TRP A 240 -12.16 24.26 -8.83
N LEU A 241 -11.02 23.57 -8.88
CA LEU A 241 -9.75 24.14 -9.38
C LEU A 241 -9.81 24.49 -10.87
N CYS A 242 -10.35 23.63 -11.74
CA CYS A 242 -10.49 23.93 -13.17
C CYS A 242 -11.37 25.17 -13.40
N ARG A 243 -12.48 25.30 -12.66
CA ARG A 243 -13.38 26.46 -12.73
C ARG A 243 -12.68 27.74 -12.24
N GLN A 244 -11.92 27.66 -11.16
CA GLN A 244 -11.15 28.80 -10.64
C GLN A 244 -10.04 29.25 -11.59
N SER A 245 -9.33 28.31 -12.22
CA SER A 245 -8.24 28.60 -13.18
C SER A 245 -8.72 28.87 -14.61
N ARG A 246 -10.02 28.77 -14.90
CA ARG A 246 -10.61 28.85 -16.26
C ARG A 246 -9.94 27.90 -17.27
N LEU A 247 -9.72 26.65 -16.86
CA LEU A 247 -9.09 25.61 -17.67
C LEU A 247 -10.12 24.53 -18.07
N ASP A 248 -10.25 24.27 -19.38
CA ASP A 248 -11.13 23.21 -19.91
C ASP A 248 -10.64 21.78 -19.58
N LYS A 249 -9.34 21.63 -19.27
CA LYS A 249 -8.71 20.36 -18.90
C LYS A 249 -7.80 20.53 -17.69
N ALA A 250 -7.76 19.53 -16.81
CA ALA A 250 -6.91 19.55 -15.63
C ALA A 250 -5.42 19.47 -16.02
N THR A 251 -4.69 20.57 -15.83
CA THR A 251 -3.23 20.61 -15.94
C THR A 251 -2.59 19.76 -14.83
N PHE A 252 -1.35 19.29 -15.03
CA PHE A 252 -0.57 18.54 -14.03
C PHE A 252 -0.67 19.13 -12.61
N MET A 253 -0.55 20.46 -12.46
CA MET A 253 -0.63 21.12 -11.14
C MET A 253 -2.04 21.06 -10.52
N VAL A 254 -3.10 21.12 -11.33
CA VAL A 254 -4.48 20.93 -10.86
C VAL A 254 -4.67 19.49 -10.40
N SER A 255 -4.26 18.50 -11.19
CA SER A 255 -4.35 17.09 -10.80
C SER A 255 -3.50 16.76 -9.58
N PHE A 256 -2.30 17.33 -9.45
CA PHE A 256 -1.40 17.16 -8.31
C PHE A 256 -2.01 17.73 -7.02
N THR A 257 -2.50 18.97 -7.05
CA THR A 257 -3.12 19.63 -5.89
C THR A 257 -4.45 18.96 -5.51
N ALA A 258 -5.30 18.65 -6.48
CA ALA A 258 -6.52 17.86 -6.25
C ALA A 258 -6.21 16.50 -5.63
N GLY A 259 -5.18 15.79 -6.12
CA GLY A 259 -4.72 14.50 -5.60
C GLY A 259 -4.16 14.56 -4.17
N ALA A 260 -3.43 15.62 -3.84
CA ALA A 260 -2.90 15.85 -2.50
C ALA A 260 -4.03 16.13 -1.49
N VAL A 261 -4.97 17.01 -1.85
CA VAL A 261 -6.11 17.39 -1.00
C VAL A 261 -7.06 16.21 -0.82
N SER A 262 -7.49 15.55 -1.90
CA SER A 262 -8.39 14.40 -1.82
C SER A 262 -7.76 13.22 -1.08
N GLY A 263 -6.46 12.96 -1.29
CA GLY A 263 -5.69 11.96 -0.56
C GLY A 263 -5.61 12.27 0.94
N THR A 264 -5.44 13.53 1.32
CA THR A 264 -5.43 13.98 2.72
C THR A 264 -6.80 13.82 3.38
N VAL A 265 -7.87 14.29 2.73
CA VAL A 265 -9.24 14.19 3.26
C VAL A 265 -9.66 12.72 3.40
N ALA A 266 -9.43 11.89 2.38
CA ALA A 266 -9.71 10.46 2.43
C ALA A 266 -8.87 9.75 3.51
N ALA A 267 -7.60 10.11 3.68
CA ALA A 267 -6.75 9.56 4.73
C ALA A 267 -7.29 9.90 6.13
N VAL A 268 -7.68 11.16 6.37
CA VAL A 268 -8.22 11.61 7.67
C VAL A 268 -9.54 10.91 7.99
N LEU A 269 -10.50 10.91 7.06
CA LEU A 269 -11.81 10.30 7.25
C LEU A 269 -11.75 8.78 7.47
N THR A 270 -10.73 8.10 6.92
CA THR A 270 -10.56 6.65 7.09
C THR A 270 -9.63 6.23 8.22
N LEU A 271 -9.08 7.16 9.02
CA LEU A 271 -8.19 6.80 10.15
C LEU A 271 -8.81 5.81 11.15
N PRO A 272 -10.09 5.92 11.54
CA PRO A 272 -10.70 4.95 12.45
C PRO A 272 -10.69 3.51 11.91
N PHE A 273 -10.86 3.33 10.59
CA PHE A 273 -10.82 2.01 9.95
C PHE A 273 -9.39 1.44 9.90
N ASP A 274 -8.39 2.27 9.63
CA ASP A 274 -6.98 1.89 9.68
C ASP A 274 -6.56 1.46 11.10
N VAL A 275 -6.94 2.22 12.13
CA VAL A 275 -6.62 1.90 13.54
C VAL A 275 -7.27 0.59 13.98
N VAL A 276 -8.54 0.36 13.61
CA VAL A 276 -9.22 -0.91 13.90
C VAL A 276 -8.55 -2.08 13.18
N LYS A 277 -8.07 -1.90 11.93
CA LYS A 277 -7.30 -2.91 11.22
C LYS A 277 -5.97 -3.21 11.92
N THR A 278 -5.19 -2.19 12.29
CA THR A 278 -3.87 -2.41 12.90
C THR A 278 -4.00 -3.08 14.26
N GLN A 279 -4.96 -2.68 15.09
CA GLN A 279 -5.22 -3.36 16.37
C GLN A 279 -5.61 -4.82 16.17
N ARG A 280 -6.51 -5.12 15.22
CA ARG A 280 -6.89 -6.51 14.90
C ARG A 280 -5.72 -7.33 14.35
N GLN A 281 -4.78 -6.72 13.62
CA GLN A 281 -3.56 -7.39 13.15
C GLN A 281 -2.58 -7.67 14.29
N ILE A 282 -2.50 -6.80 15.30
CA ILE A 282 -1.71 -7.02 16.52
C ILE A 282 -2.32 -8.15 17.34
N GLU A 283 -3.63 -8.09 17.65
CA GLU A 283 -4.36 -9.16 18.37
C GLU A 283 -4.15 -10.55 17.73
N LEU A 284 -4.18 -10.63 16.39
CA LEU A 284 -3.93 -11.88 15.67
C LEU A 284 -2.48 -12.37 15.77
N GLY A 285 -1.50 -11.47 15.72
CA GLY A 285 -0.08 -11.81 15.88
C GLY A 285 0.28 -12.27 17.30
N ASP A 286 -0.32 -11.65 18.31
CA ASP A 286 -0.14 -12.04 19.72
C ASP A 286 -0.76 -13.43 19.98
N MET A 287 -1.90 -13.76 19.37
CA MET A 287 -2.48 -15.10 19.45
C MET A 287 -1.64 -16.18 18.75
N GLU A 288 -1.08 -15.89 17.57
CA GLU A 288 -0.21 -16.83 16.84
C GLU A 288 1.11 -17.12 17.59
N THR A 289 1.66 -16.10 18.27
CA THR A 289 2.90 -16.23 19.05
C THR A 289 2.71 -16.88 20.42
N LEU A 290 1.60 -16.63 21.11
CA LEU A 290 1.35 -17.14 22.47
C LEU A 290 0.63 -18.50 22.52
N ARG A 291 0.09 -19.02 21.39
CA ARG A 291 -0.68 -20.28 21.32
C ARG A 291 -1.85 -20.38 22.32
N VAL A 292 -2.41 -19.26 22.74
CA VAL A 292 -3.58 -19.23 23.63
C VAL A 292 -4.83 -19.61 22.83
N ALA A 293 -5.70 -20.43 23.43
CA ALA A 293 -6.94 -20.87 22.79
C ALA A 293 -7.80 -19.67 22.36
N ALA A 294 -8.38 -19.75 21.16
CA ALA A 294 -9.02 -18.63 20.48
C ALA A 294 -10.13 -17.98 21.32
N SER A 295 -9.82 -16.83 21.94
CA SER A 295 -10.85 -15.94 22.48
C SER A 295 -11.73 -15.45 21.31
N LYS A 296 -13.05 -15.49 21.51
CA LYS A 296 -14.05 -15.26 20.45
C LYS A 296 -13.73 -13.99 19.66
N SER A 297 -13.67 -14.11 18.33
CA SER A 297 -13.45 -12.99 17.40
C SER A 297 -14.30 -11.79 17.79
N SER A 298 -13.70 -10.77 18.40
CA SER A 298 -14.45 -9.59 18.82
C SER A 298 -15.05 -8.92 17.59
N SER A 299 -16.30 -8.47 17.70
CA SER A 299 -16.92 -7.71 16.62
C SER A 299 -16.09 -6.45 16.36
N THR A 300 -15.84 -6.11 15.10
CA THR A 300 -15.15 -4.89 14.66
C THR A 300 -15.72 -3.64 15.36
N TRP A 301 -17.03 -3.65 15.64
CA TRP A 301 -17.74 -2.60 16.37
C TRP A 301 -17.46 -2.58 17.88
N LEU A 302 -17.28 -3.76 18.50
CA LEU A 302 -16.92 -3.89 19.90
C LEU A 302 -15.47 -3.45 20.14
N LEU A 303 -14.55 -3.80 19.22
CA LEU A 303 -13.17 -3.30 19.23
C LEU A 303 -13.13 -1.77 19.10
N LEU A 304 -13.92 -1.18 18.19
CA LEU A 304 -14.05 0.27 18.06
C LEU A 304 -14.59 0.93 19.35
N ARG A 305 -15.60 0.33 19.99
CA ARG A 305 -16.13 0.81 21.28
C ARG A 305 -15.10 0.70 22.41
N ARG A 306 -14.35 -0.40 22.49
CA ARG A 306 -13.25 -0.61 23.45
C ARG A 306 -12.19 0.48 23.30
N ILE A 307 -11.66 0.68 22.08
CA ILE A 307 -10.62 1.69 21.81
C ILE A 307 -11.11 3.09 22.19
N ARG A 308 -12.38 3.42 21.90
CA ARG A 308 -13.00 4.70 22.28
C ARG A 308 -13.16 4.86 23.80
N ALA A 309 -13.37 3.78 24.55
CA ALA A 309 -13.46 3.80 26.01
C ALA A 309 -12.07 3.91 26.68
N GLU A 310 -11.07 3.19 26.16
CA GLU A 310 -9.72 3.12 26.74
C GLU A 310 -8.82 4.32 26.37
N SER A 311 -8.87 4.78 25.11
CA SER A 311 -7.99 5.82 24.57
C SER A 311 -8.71 7.09 24.09
N GLY A 312 -10.03 7.18 24.34
CA GLY A 312 -10.87 8.27 23.87
C GLY A 312 -10.94 8.38 22.34
N THR A 313 -11.42 9.52 21.85
CA THR A 313 -11.41 9.83 20.41
C THR A 313 -10.01 10.10 19.87
N ARG A 314 -9.06 10.55 20.70
CA ARG A 314 -7.66 10.77 20.30
C ARG A 314 -6.96 9.47 19.88
N GLY A 315 -7.28 8.33 20.51
CA GLY A 315 -6.76 7.02 20.10
C GLY A 315 -7.15 6.61 18.68
N LEU A 316 -8.35 6.99 18.22
CA LEU A 316 -8.85 6.69 16.85
C LEU A 316 -8.15 7.48 15.75
N PHE A 317 -7.44 8.56 16.10
CA PHE A 317 -6.64 9.38 15.17
C PHE A 317 -5.13 9.30 15.48
N ALA A 318 -4.71 8.34 16.32
CA ALA A 318 -3.31 8.08 16.59
C ALA A 318 -2.57 7.72 15.29
N GLY A 319 -1.50 8.46 14.98
CA GLY A 319 -0.75 8.29 13.73
C GLY A 319 -1.29 9.06 12.51
N PHE A 320 -2.22 10.01 12.69
CA PHE A 320 -2.74 10.83 11.58
C PHE A 320 -1.62 11.51 10.77
N LEU A 321 -0.66 12.14 11.44
CA LEU A 321 0.39 12.95 10.80
C LEU A 321 1.34 12.07 9.94
N PRO A 322 1.91 10.96 10.44
CA PRO A 322 2.61 9.98 9.60
C PRO A 322 1.78 9.44 8.42
N ARG A 323 0.45 9.30 8.57
CA ARG A 323 -0.41 8.87 7.46
C ARG A 323 -0.51 9.95 6.39
N VAL A 324 -0.84 11.19 6.76
CA VAL A 324 -0.99 12.31 5.80
C VAL A 324 0.33 12.58 5.06
N ILE A 325 1.46 12.62 5.78
CA ILE A 325 2.80 12.83 5.19
C ILE A 325 3.14 11.76 4.15
N LYS A 326 2.70 10.50 4.32
CA LYS A 326 2.89 9.44 3.31
C LYS A 326 1.87 9.51 2.18
N VAL A 327 0.58 9.64 2.52
CA VAL A 327 -0.51 9.45 1.55
C VAL A 327 -0.65 10.63 0.61
N ALA A 328 -0.53 11.88 1.09
CA ALA A 328 -0.74 13.05 0.25
C ALA A 328 0.26 13.14 -0.93
N PRO A 329 1.59 12.99 -0.74
CA PRO A 329 2.53 12.99 -1.87
C PRO A 329 2.34 11.79 -2.80
N ALA A 330 2.08 10.60 -2.24
CA ALA A 330 1.88 9.39 -3.02
C ALA A 330 0.65 9.50 -3.94
N CYS A 331 -0.49 9.97 -3.41
CA CYS A 331 -1.69 10.23 -4.19
C CYS A 331 -1.50 11.34 -5.23
N ALA A 332 -0.80 12.42 -4.88
CA ALA A 332 -0.56 13.56 -5.76
C ALA A 332 0.29 13.18 -6.99
N ILE A 333 1.42 12.48 -6.78
CA ILE A 333 2.30 12.00 -7.86
C ILE A 333 1.56 10.99 -8.74
N MET A 334 0.88 10.02 -8.12
CA MET A 334 0.19 8.95 -8.86
C MET A 334 -0.87 9.50 -9.83
N ILE A 335 -1.73 10.41 -9.36
CA ILE A 335 -2.80 10.96 -10.20
C ILE A 335 -2.29 12.01 -11.20
N SER A 336 -1.29 12.82 -10.84
CA SER A 336 -0.76 13.84 -11.76
C SER A 336 0.00 13.20 -12.92
N THR A 337 0.79 12.15 -12.68
CA THR A 337 1.42 11.36 -13.75
C THR A 337 0.37 10.61 -14.57
N TYR A 338 -0.69 10.07 -13.96
CA TYR A 338 -1.76 9.39 -14.69
C TYR A 338 -2.54 10.31 -15.64
N GLU A 339 -3.01 11.46 -15.15
CA GLU A 339 -3.73 12.45 -15.97
C GLU A 339 -2.83 13.10 -17.03
N PHE A 340 -1.55 13.31 -16.72
CA PHE A 340 -0.57 13.72 -17.73
C PHE A 340 -0.41 12.64 -18.82
N GLY A 341 -0.28 11.37 -18.44
CA GLY A 341 -0.21 10.25 -19.38
C GLY A 341 -1.47 10.13 -20.25
N LYS A 342 -2.67 10.26 -19.68
CA LYS A 342 -3.92 10.33 -20.44
C LYS A 342 -3.94 11.50 -21.42
N SER A 343 -3.55 12.69 -20.97
CA SER A 343 -3.48 13.90 -21.81
C SER A 343 -2.46 13.77 -22.97
N PHE A 344 -1.33 13.09 -22.73
CA PHE A 344 -0.33 12.79 -23.74
C PHE A 344 -0.86 11.81 -24.80
N PHE A 345 -1.50 10.72 -24.39
CA PHE A 345 -2.10 9.78 -25.34
C PHE A 345 -3.29 10.37 -26.12
N GLN A 346 -4.08 11.28 -25.52
CA GLN A 346 -5.12 12.03 -26.27
C GLN A 346 -4.51 12.84 -27.41
N LYS A 347 -3.44 13.59 -27.15
CA LYS A 347 -2.75 14.39 -28.18
C LYS A 347 -2.19 13.51 -29.29
N LEU A 348 -1.47 12.44 -28.94
CA LEU A 348 -0.93 11.49 -29.93
C LEU A 348 -2.02 10.85 -30.80
N ASN A 349 -3.19 10.53 -30.23
CA ASN A 349 -4.29 9.94 -31.00
C ASN A 349 -4.92 10.98 -31.95
N GLN A 350 -5.05 12.25 -31.51
CA GLN A 350 -5.51 13.36 -32.36
C GLN A 350 -4.53 13.65 -33.51
N GLU A 351 -3.23 13.73 -33.22
CA GLU A 351 -2.16 13.92 -34.23
C GLU A 351 -2.13 12.80 -35.27
N ARG A 352 -2.31 11.53 -34.84
CA ARG A 352 -2.43 10.39 -35.76
C ARG A 352 -3.68 10.47 -36.64
N GLN A 353 -4.83 10.87 -36.09
CA GLN A 353 -6.05 11.06 -36.88
C GLN A 353 -5.88 12.16 -37.93
N LEU A 354 -5.28 13.29 -37.54
CA LEU A 354 -4.91 14.38 -38.46
C LEU A 354 -3.88 13.97 -39.53
N SER A 355 -3.01 13.01 -39.24
CA SER A 355 -2.01 12.49 -40.20
C SER A 355 -2.55 11.38 -41.11
N SER A 356 -3.78 10.91 -40.86
CA SER A 356 -4.47 9.87 -41.65
C SER A 356 -5.59 10.40 -42.54
N LEU A 357 -5.78 11.72 -42.54
CA LEU A 357 -6.69 12.50 -43.37
C LEU A 357 -5.87 13.28 -44.41
#